data_AF-A0A6A5QPS3-F1
#
_entry.id   AF-A0A6A5QPS3-F1
#
_cell.length_a   1.000
_cell.length_b   1.000
_cell.length_c   1.000
_cell.angle_alpha   90.00
_cell.angle_beta   90.00
_cell.angle_gamma   90.00
#
_symmetry.space_group_name_H-M   'P 1'
#
loop_
_entity.id
_entity.type
_entity.pdbx_description
1 polymer ?
#
loop_
_entity_poly.entity_id
_entity_poly.type
_entity_poly.pdbx_seq_one_letter_code
_entity_poly.pdbx_strand_id
1 'polypeptide(L)'
;MSTLMPPPPPPNYCAFGSECSSRDGGQEEGPHICSRCKNLSRHELDRKAINTTYDSAHLRLLVEEHFKQLKKEYDERVKRGWGFSCICTDPDYKNVPWRRHFDPEDSSPCGTVRNRGQLCKRCYTKAREQQCSFLIDFDGDREGFPCVWEDPRYNRPQDENWKRGLSDPNWQKDPRKHPNCVRPNRSNQLCRRCYSRMVEISGFGVYFCENSSTLHERWR
;
A
#
# COMPACT_ATOMS: atom_id res chain seq x y z
N MET A 1 43.59 13.00 17.41
CA MET A 1 42.22 12.45 17.46
C MET A 1 41.82 12.09 16.05
N SER A 2 41.74 10.80 15.72
CA SER A 2 41.14 10.31 14.48
C SER A 2 40.08 9.29 14.87
N THR A 3 38.82 9.70 14.90
CA THR A 3 37.68 8.79 15.02
C THR A 3 37.59 7.98 13.73
N LEU A 4 38.10 6.74 13.78
CA LEU A 4 37.87 5.74 12.75
C LEU A 4 36.36 5.46 12.70
N MET A 5 35.71 5.87 11.62
CA MET A 5 34.36 5.38 11.32
C MET A 5 34.44 3.85 11.21
N PRO A 6 33.56 3.09 11.89
CA PRO A 6 33.53 1.65 11.71
C PRO A 6 33.27 1.34 10.23
N PRO A 7 33.96 0.34 9.65
CA PRO A 7 33.71 -0.07 8.27
C PRO A 7 32.22 -0.40 8.10
N PRO A 8 31.60 -0.08 6.94
CA PRO A 8 30.21 -0.43 6.71
C PRO A 8 30.03 -1.93 6.94
N PRO A 9 28.96 -2.35 7.64
CA PRO A 9 28.76 -3.76 7.94
C PRO A 9 28.77 -4.55 6.63
N PRO A 10 29.53 -5.66 6.55
CA PRO A 10 29.56 -6.54 5.40
C PRO A 10 28.17 -6.83 4.83
N PRO A 11 28.04 -7.03 3.51
CA PRO A 11 26.76 -7.07 2.80
C PRO A 11 25.81 -8.21 3.22
N ASN A 12 26.20 -9.05 4.18
CA ASN A 12 25.55 -10.31 4.52
C ASN A 12 25.03 -10.37 5.97
N TYR A 13 24.91 -9.22 6.64
CA TYR A 13 24.37 -9.15 7.99
C TYR A 13 22.89 -8.80 8.01
N CYS A 14 22.13 -9.51 8.83
CA CYS A 14 20.74 -9.19 9.10
C CYS A 14 20.43 -9.44 10.57
N ALA A 15 19.68 -8.53 11.21
CA ALA A 15 19.17 -8.72 12.56
C ALA A 15 18.33 -10.00 12.70
N PHE A 16 17.70 -10.45 11.61
CA PHE A 16 16.96 -11.71 11.62
C PHE A 16 17.86 -12.96 11.59
N GLY A 17 19.17 -12.84 11.39
CA GLY A 17 20.10 -13.98 11.44
C GLY A 17 19.62 -15.18 10.60
N SER A 18 19.47 -16.34 11.24
CA SER A 18 18.96 -17.58 10.64
C SER A 18 17.55 -17.45 10.04
N GLU A 19 16.72 -16.54 10.54
CA GLU A 19 15.37 -16.27 10.02
C GLU A 19 15.37 -15.38 8.77
N CYS A 20 16.54 -14.89 8.31
CA CYS A 20 16.63 -14.06 7.11
C CYS A 20 16.43 -14.89 5.82
N SER A 21 15.41 -14.59 5.01
CA SER A 21 15.12 -15.34 3.78
C SER A 21 15.97 -14.95 2.56
N SER A 22 17.14 -14.35 2.76
CA SER A 22 18.03 -13.94 1.65
C SER A 22 18.88 -15.07 1.08
N ARG A 23 19.11 -16.13 1.86
CA ARG A 23 19.87 -17.33 1.48
C ARG A 23 19.42 -18.50 2.34
N ASP A 24 19.63 -19.72 1.85
CA ASP A 24 19.36 -20.93 2.62
C ASP A 24 20.19 -20.94 3.91
N GLY A 25 19.54 -21.25 5.04
CA GLY A 25 20.17 -21.21 6.36
C GLY A 25 20.31 -19.81 6.98
N GLY A 26 19.82 -18.76 6.31
CA GLY A 26 19.79 -17.40 6.84
C GLY A 26 21.11 -16.64 6.72
N GLN A 27 21.20 -15.46 7.34
CA GLN A 27 22.38 -14.58 7.32
C GLN A 27 23.11 -14.58 8.66
N GLU A 28 24.34 -14.08 8.66
CA GLU A 28 25.04 -13.81 9.92
C GLU A 28 24.29 -12.69 10.65
N GLU A 29 24.18 -12.79 11.97
CA GLU A 29 23.44 -11.82 12.76
C GLU A 29 24.15 -10.47 12.76
N GLY A 30 23.40 -9.38 12.60
CA GLY A 30 23.95 -8.04 12.73
C GLY A 30 22.91 -7.01 13.19
N PRO A 31 23.30 -5.75 13.37
CA PRO A 31 22.51 -4.78 14.13
C PRO A 31 21.28 -4.25 13.39
N HIS A 32 21.08 -4.58 12.11
CA HIS A 32 20.10 -3.93 11.25
C HIS A 32 19.34 -4.93 10.37
N ILE A 33 18.11 -4.57 10.00
CA ILE A 33 17.33 -5.30 8.99
C ILE A 33 18.02 -5.11 7.63
N CYS A 34 18.39 -6.21 6.98
CA CYS A 34 19.02 -6.17 5.66
C CYS A 34 18.04 -5.72 4.55
N SER A 35 18.56 -5.34 3.38
CA SER A 35 17.75 -4.85 2.26
C SER A 35 16.70 -5.86 1.77
N ARG A 36 17.01 -7.16 1.82
CA ARG A 36 16.06 -8.23 1.49
C ARG A 36 14.87 -8.25 2.44
N CYS A 37 15.13 -8.22 3.75
CA CYS A 37 14.09 -8.25 4.77
C CYS A 37 13.27 -6.95 4.80
N LYS A 38 13.86 -5.80 4.45
CA LYS A 38 13.12 -4.52 4.29
C LYS A 38 12.05 -4.55 3.20
N ASN A 39 12.10 -5.51 2.27
CA ASN A 39 11.07 -5.71 1.26
C ASN A 39 9.89 -6.59 1.75
N LEU A 40 10.00 -7.21 2.92
CA LEU A 40 8.94 -8.03 3.49
C LEU A 40 7.79 -7.20 4.07
N SER A 41 6.64 -7.84 4.23
CA SER A 41 5.49 -7.20 4.87
C SER A 41 5.74 -7.01 6.37
N ARG A 42 4.99 -6.09 6.99
CA ARG A 42 5.02 -5.94 8.45
C ARG A 42 4.72 -7.26 9.15
N HIS A 43 3.71 -7.97 8.63
CA HIS A 43 3.29 -9.26 9.15
C HIS A 43 4.42 -10.30 9.11
N GLU A 44 5.13 -10.42 7.99
CA GLU A 44 6.25 -11.36 7.87
C GLU A 44 7.42 -10.99 8.77
N LEU A 45 7.71 -9.70 8.92
CA LEU A 45 8.75 -9.22 9.82
C LEU A 45 8.40 -9.48 11.29
N ASP A 46 7.16 -9.20 11.71
CA ASP A 46 6.70 -9.51 13.07
C ASP A 46 6.68 -11.03 13.31
N ARG A 47 6.28 -11.84 12.31
CA ARG A 47 6.31 -13.30 12.40
C ARG A 47 7.74 -13.83 12.60
N LYS A 48 8.71 -13.35 11.82
CA LYS A 48 10.12 -13.69 11.98
C LYS A 48 10.66 -13.24 13.34
N ALA A 49 10.25 -12.06 13.81
CA ALA A 49 10.65 -11.55 15.12
C ALA A 49 10.08 -12.36 16.28
N ILE A 50 8.96 -13.07 16.10
CA ILE A 50 8.39 -13.99 17.11
C ILE A 50 9.05 -15.36 17.05
N ASN A 51 9.37 -15.83 15.85
CA ASN A 51 9.91 -17.17 15.62
C ASN A 51 11.41 -17.30 15.91
N THR A 52 12.13 -16.18 16.07
CA THR A 52 13.53 -16.21 16.51
C THR A 52 13.63 -16.79 17.93
N THR A 53 14.70 -17.54 18.18
CA THR A 53 15.06 -18.01 19.52
C THR A 53 15.83 -16.95 20.33
N TYR A 54 16.25 -15.84 19.68
CA TYR A 54 17.11 -14.82 20.26
C TYR A 54 16.51 -13.40 20.11
N ASP A 55 16.48 -12.66 21.22
CA ASP A 55 16.13 -11.23 21.35
C ASP A 55 14.94 -10.74 20.49
N SER A 56 13.80 -11.43 20.62
CA SER A 56 12.53 -11.05 19.97
C SER A 56 12.11 -9.59 20.27
N ALA A 57 12.41 -9.09 21.47
CA ALA A 57 12.08 -7.73 21.87
C ALA A 57 12.86 -6.70 21.03
N HIS A 58 14.17 -6.88 20.87
CA HIS A 58 14.99 -6.03 20.02
C HIS A 58 14.54 -6.08 18.55
N LEU A 59 14.25 -7.27 18.01
CA LEU A 59 13.77 -7.37 16.62
C LEU A 59 12.45 -6.63 16.41
N ARG A 60 11.50 -6.72 17.35
CA ARG A 60 10.25 -5.97 17.27
C ARG A 60 10.48 -4.46 17.29
N LEU A 61 11.45 -3.97 18.07
CA LEU A 61 11.83 -2.55 18.07
C LEU A 61 12.42 -2.13 16.71
N LEU A 62 13.30 -2.94 16.12
CA LEU A 62 13.86 -2.67 14.78
C LEU A 62 12.77 -2.64 13.70
N VAL A 63 11.80 -3.54 13.75
CA VAL A 63 10.66 -3.54 12.83
C VAL A 63 9.80 -2.29 13.04
N GLU A 64 9.56 -1.89 14.30
CA GLU A 64 8.83 -0.66 14.59
C GLU A 64 9.54 0.59 14.06
N GLU A 65 10.85 0.71 14.32
CA GLU A 65 11.67 1.81 13.82
C GLU A 65 11.66 1.88 12.30
N HIS A 66 11.80 0.74 11.61
CA HIS A 66 11.73 0.68 10.16
C HIS A 66 10.41 1.25 9.62
N PHE A 67 9.26 0.86 10.17
CA PHE A 67 7.97 1.36 9.71
C PHE A 67 7.69 2.81 10.14
N LYS A 68 8.23 3.27 11.27
CA LYS A 68 8.22 4.70 11.64
C LYS A 68 9.01 5.52 10.62
N GLN A 69 10.17 5.04 10.19
CA GLN A 69 10.98 5.70 9.18
C GLN A 69 10.26 5.74 7.82
N LEU A 70 9.65 4.64 7.38
CA LEU A 70 8.82 4.64 6.16
C LEU A 70 7.66 5.65 6.23
N LYS A 71 7.01 5.78 7.40
CA LYS A 71 5.95 6.78 7.61
C LYS A 71 6.48 8.20 7.49
N LYS A 72 7.63 8.49 8.11
CA LYS A 72 8.28 9.79 8.03
C LYS A 72 8.64 10.15 6.59
N GLU A 73 9.26 9.23 5.86
CA GLU A 73 9.61 9.42 4.45
C GLU A 73 8.37 9.65 3.56
N TYR A 74 7.30 8.89 3.83
CA TYR A 74 6.02 9.07 3.14
C TYR A 74 5.44 10.47 3.38
N ASP A 75 5.40 10.93 4.64
CA ASP A 75 4.87 12.25 4.98
C ASP A 75 5.70 13.39 4.37
N GLU A 76 7.03 13.24 4.36
CA GLU A 76 7.93 14.20 3.71
C GLU A 76 7.70 14.27 2.20
N ARG A 77 7.52 13.12 1.53
CA ARG A 77 7.19 13.06 0.10
C ARG A 77 5.88 13.77 -0.20
N VAL A 78 4.84 13.50 0.58
CA VAL A 78 3.53 14.15 0.44
C VAL A 78 3.66 15.66 0.64
N LYS A 79 4.34 16.10 1.71
CA LYS A 79 4.54 17.52 2.01
C LYS A 79 5.28 18.27 0.91
N ARG A 80 6.26 17.63 0.27
CA ARG A 80 7.09 18.24 -0.78
C ARG A 80 6.52 18.07 -2.20
N GLY A 81 5.38 17.40 -2.35
CA GLY A 81 4.80 17.11 -3.66
C GLY A 81 5.67 16.19 -4.51
N TRP A 82 6.52 15.36 -3.89
CA TRP A 82 7.32 14.37 -4.57
C TRP A 82 6.45 13.18 -4.99
N GLY A 83 6.97 12.34 -5.89
CA GLY A 83 6.30 11.09 -6.21
C GLY A 83 6.13 10.21 -4.96
N PHE A 84 5.05 9.44 -4.95
CA PHE A 84 4.66 8.59 -3.83
C PHE A 84 5.56 7.37 -3.71
N SER A 85 5.57 6.76 -2.53
CA SER A 85 6.22 5.47 -2.31
C SER A 85 5.44 4.35 -3.01
N CYS A 86 6.15 3.32 -3.46
CA CYS A 86 5.52 2.06 -3.86
C CYS A 86 4.58 1.58 -2.74
N ILE A 87 3.41 1.04 -3.12
CA ILE A 87 2.43 0.46 -2.19
C ILE A 87 3.04 -0.61 -1.28
N CYS A 88 4.11 -1.30 -1.70
CA CYS A 88 4.82 -2.28 -0.88
C CYS A 88 5.50 -1.68 0.36
N THR A 89 5.86 -0.39 0.31
CA THR A 89 6.50 0.38 1.39
C THR A 89 5.62 1.55 1.85
N ASP A 90 4.39 1.64 1.37
CA ASP A 90 3.43 2.65 1.80
C ASP A 90 2.87 2.26 3.18
N PRO A 91 3.02 3.12 4.20
CA PRO A 91 2.62 2.83 5.57
C PRO A 91 1.11 2.54 5.70
N ASP A 92 0.28 3.06 4.80
CA ASP A 92 -1.17 2.87 4.85
C ASP A 92 -1.61 1.51 4.33
N TYR A 93 -0.71 0.78 3.65
CA TYR A 93 -0.97 -0.55 3.09
C TYR A 93 -0.25 -1.67 3.83
N LYS A 94 0.46 -1.36 4.92
CA LYS A 94 1.24 -2.33 5.70
C LYS A 94 0.45 -3.56 6.20
N ASN A 95 -0.87 -3.42 6.36
CA ASN A 95 -1.76 -4.45 6.92
C ASN A 95 -2.71 -5.07 5.88
N VAL A 96 -2.59 -4.72 4.60
CA VAL A 96 -3.53 -5.22 3.58
C VAL A 96 -3.32 -6.73 3.37
N PRO A 97 -4.37 -7.55 3.26
CA PRO A 97 -4.25 -9.01 3.24
C PRO A 97 -3.29 -9.54 2.18
N TRP A 98 -3.39 -9.07 0.93
CA TRP A 98 -2.49 -9.52 -0.15
C TRP A 98 -1.02 -9.22 0.15
N ARG A 99 -0.74 -8.12 0.87
CA ARG A 99 0.63 -7.71 1.18
C ARG A 99 1.33 -8.70 2.10
N ARG A 100 0.58 -9.41 2.95
CA ARG A 100 1.11 -10.42 3.89
C ARG A 100 1.92 -11.50 3.16
N HIS A 101 1.45 -11.88 1.98
CA HIS A 101 2.01 -13.00 1.22
C HIS A 101 2.89 -12.57 0.04
N PHE A 102 2.96 -11.27 -0.26
CA PHE A 102 3.79 -10.78 -1.35
C PHE A 102 5.22 -10.51 -0.88
N ASP A 103 6.17 -11.12 -1.59
CA ASP A 103 7.59 -10.91 -1.40
C ASP A 103 8.25 -10.79 -2.79
N PRO A 104 8.90 -9.66 -3.16
CA PRO A 104 9.55 -9.52 -4.46
C PRO A 104 10.80 -10.39 -4.65
N GLU A 105 11.25 -11.11 -3.62
CA GLU A 105 12.37 -12.07 -3.69
C GLU A 105 13.73 -11.46 -4.09
N ASP A 106 13.89 -10.15 -3.87
CA ASP A 106 15.13 -9.43 -4.16
C ASP A 106 15.49 -8.43 -3.05
N SER A 107 16.73 -7.92 -3.12
CA SER A 107 17.26 -6.91 -2.20
C SER A 107 17.14 -5.48 -2.75
N SER A 108 16.57 -5.30 -3.94
CA SER A 108 16.49 -3.99 -4.57
C SER A 108 15.48 -3.10 -3.83
N PRO A 109 15.75 -1.80 -3.63
CA PRO A 109 14.82 -0.92 -2.94
C PRO A 109 13.56 -0.68 -3.80
N CYS A 110 12.45 -0.34 -3.13
CA CYS A 110 11.25 0.10 -3.82
C CYS A 110 11.46 1.44 -4.51
N GLY A 111 10.83 1.59 -5.68
CA GLY A 111 10.89 2.82 -6.47
C GLY A 111 9.78 3.80 -6.11
N THR A 112 9.90 5.00 -6.66
CA THR A 112 8.86 6.03 -6.61
C THR A 112 7.77 5.74 -7.65
N VAL A 113 6.53 6.08 -7.34
CA VAL A 113 5.36 5.97 -8.21
C VAL A 113 4.67 7.32 -8.39
N ARG A 114 3.92 7.46 -9.49
CA ARG A 114 3.25 8.72 -9.82
C ARG A 114 2.05 8.98 -8.91
N ASN A 115 1.35 7.92 -8.52
CA ASN A 115 0.11 8.01 -7.76
C ASN A 115 0.13 7.06 -6.56
N ARG A 116 -0.66 7.40 -5.55
CA ARG A 116 -0.81 6.59 -4.35
C ARG A 116 -1.46 5.24 -4.67
N GLY A 117 -1.04 4.20 -3.96
CA GLY A 117 -1.59 2.86 -4.11
C GLY A 117 -1.02 2.05 -5.29
N GLN A 118 0.06 2.53 -5.91
CA GLN A 118 0.68 1.85 -7.03
C GLN A 118 1.86 0.97 -6.65
N LEU A 119 2.03 -0.13 -7.37
CA LEU A 119 3.31 -0.85 -7.41
C LEU A 119 4.31 -0.07 -8.27
N CYS A 120 5.56 0.04 -7.82
CA CYS A 120 6.64 0.49 -8.69
C CYS A 120 6.89 -0.54 -9.80
N LYS A 121 7.53 -0.12 -10.90
CA LYS A 121 7.81 -0.98 -12.06
C LYS A 121 8.42 -2.33 -11.65
N ARG A 122 9.39 -2.32 -10.72
CA ARG A 122 10.02 -3.53 -10.18
C ARG A 122 9.02 -4.45 -9.47
N CYS A 123 8.30 -3.94 -8.47
CA CYS A 123 7.37 -4.74 -7.68
C CYS A 123 6.23 -5.28 -8.56
N TYR A 124 5.78 -4.52 -9.56
CA TYR A 124 4.80 -4.97 -10.54
C TYR A 124 5.33 -6.12 -11.39
N THR A 125 6.55 -6.01 -11.92
CA THR A 125 7.21 -7.09 -12.66
C THR A 125 7.33 -8.35 -11.80
N LYS A 126 7.77 -8.23 -10.55
CA LYS A 126 7.87 -9.37 -9.61
C LYS A 126 6.54 -10.03 -9.32
N ALA A 127 5.50 -9.25 -9.05
CA ALA A 127 4.17 -9.77 -8.85
C ALA A 127 3.64 -10.53 -10.09
N ARG A 128 4.00 -10.07 -11.30
CA ARG A 128 3.64 -10.77 -12.55
C ARG A 128 4.42 -12.07 -12.74
N GLU A 129 5.73 -12.05 -12.49
CA GLU A 129 6.59 -13.25 -12.53
C GLU A 129 6.09 -14.33 -11.57
N GLN A 130 5.66 -13.92 -10.37
CA GLN A 130 5.10 -14.80 -9.33
C GLN A 130 3.61 -15.13 -9.53
N GLN A 131 2.98 -14.64 -10.61
CA GLN A 131 1.57 -14.87 -10.91
C GLN A 131 0.62 -14.52 -9.74
N CYS A 132 0.92 -13.44 -9.03
CA CYS A 132 0.17 -13.05 -7.85
C CYS A 132 -1.30 -12.72 -8.20
N SER A 133 -2.24 -13.46 -7.61
CA SER A 133 -3.68 -13.30 -7.86
C SER A 133 -4.21 -11.90 -7.53
N PHE A 134 -3.64 -11.24 -6.53
CA PHE A 134 -4.03 -9.88 -6.14
C PHE A 134 -3.83 -8.87 -7.27
N LEU A 135 -3.03 -9.16 -8.30
CA LEU A 135 -2.86 -8.27 -9.45
C LEU A 135 -4.16 -8.00 -10.19
N ILE A 136 -5.17 -8.87 -10.07
CA ILE A 136 -6.52 -8.62 -10.59
C ILE A 136 -7.15 -7.34 -9.99
N ASP A 137 -6.80 -7.02 -8.74
CA ASP A 137 -7.26 -5.79 -8.08
C ASP A 137 -6.49 -4.55 -8.57
N PHE A 138 -5.35 -4.76 -9.24
CA PHE A 138 -4.47 -3.73 -9.78
C PHE A 138 -4.65 -3.55 -11.30
N ASP A 139 -5.64 -4.20 -11.91
CA ASP A 139 -5.93 -4.37 -13.34
C ASP A 139 -5.48 -3.21 -14.26
N GLY A 140 -4.18 -3.17 -14.56
CA GLY A 140 -3.58 -2.15 -15.42
C GLY A 140 -3.44 -0.74 -14.83
N ASP A 141 -3.70 -0.51 -13.53
CA ASP A 141 -3.61 0.81 -12.88
C ASP A 141 -2.15 1.25 -12.63
N ARG A 142 -1.45 1.48 -13.74
CA ARG A 142 -0.24 2.31 -13.86
C ARG A 142 -0.48 3.75 -13.42
N GLU A 143 -1.65 4.07 -12.88
CA GLU A 143 -1.99 5.34 -12.29
C GLU A 143 -2.61 5.29 -10.87
N GLY A 144 -2.72 4.17 -10.15
CA GLY A 144 -3.25 4.14 -8.74
C GLY A 144 -4.72 3.74 -8.68
N PHE A 145 -5.41 3.77 -7.53
CA PHE A 145 -6.84 3.37 -7.51
C PHE A 145 -7.72 4.46 -8.13
N PRO A 146 -8.54 4.20 -9.16
CA PRO A 146 -9.52 5.16 -9.65
C PRO A 146 -10.59 5.39 -8.58
N CYS A 147 -11.16 6.60 -8.58
CA CYS A 147 -12.36 6.83 -7.79
C CYS A 147 -13.48 5.95 -8.35
N VAL A 148 -14.19 5.22 -7.48
CA VAL A 148 -15.35 4.39 -7.87
C VAL A 148 -16.37 5.12 -8.74
N TRP A 149 -16.46 6.44 -8.56
CA TRP A 149 -17.32 7.29 -9.37
C TRP A 149 -16.97 7.24 -10.87
N GLU A 150 -15.68 7.33 -11.21
CA GLU A 150 -15.15 7.39 -12.58
C GLU A 150 -14.58 6.06 -13.06
N ASP A 151 -14.55 5.04 -12.20
CA ASP A 151 -14.03 3.72 -12.52
C ASP A 151 -14.99 3.01 -13.52
N PRO A 152 -14.50 2.64 -14.72
CA PRO A 152 -15.32 1.99 -15.74
C PRO A 152 -15.98 0.68 -15.27
N ARG A 153 -15.37 -0.03 -14.32
CA ARG A 153 -15.91 -1.28 -13.76
C ARG A 153 -17.25 -1.06 -13.05
N TYR A 154 -17.45 0.15 -12.53
CA TYR A 154 -18.63 0.55 -11.78
C TYR A 154 -19.53 1.51 -12.58
N ASN A 155 -19.40 1.54 -13.91
CA ASN A 155 -20.26 2.30 -14.83
C ASN A 155 -21.34 1.43 -15.50
N ARG A 156 -21.76 0.31 -14.88
CA ARG A 156 -22.80 -0.56 -15.43
C ARG A 156 -24.19 0.05 -15.19
N PRO A 157 -25.22 -0.29 -16.00
CA PRO A 157 -26.59 0.21 -15.79
C PRO A 157 -27.14 -0.04 -14.37
N GLN A 158 -26.78 -1.18 -13.78
CA GLN A 158 -27.15 -1.54 -12.40
C GLN A 158 -26.46 -0.67 -11.31
N ASP A 159 -25.31 -0.08 -11.63
CA ASP A 159 -24.54 0.80 -10.74
C ASP A 159 -25.11 2.23 -10.74
N GLU A 160 -26.01 2.56 -11.66
CA GLU A 160 -26.65 3.88 -11.69
C GLU A 160 -27.49 4.17 -10.45
N ASN A 161 -28.00 3.14 -9.77
CA ASN A 161 -28.87 3.30 -8.60
C ASN A 161 -28.19 4.05 -7.46
N TRP A 162 -26.92 3.74 -7.19
CA TRP A 162 -26.17 4.45 -6.16
C TRP A 162 -25.55 5.75 -6.67
N LYS A 163 -25.31 5.90 -7.97
CA LYS A 163 -24.85 7.17 -8.58
C LYS A 163 -25.94 8.23 -8.66
N ARG A 164 -27.19 7.83 -8.91
CA ARG A 164 -28.37 8.70 -8.95
C ARG A 164 -28.74 9.25 -7.57
N GLY A 165 -28.34 8.56 -6.51
CA GLY A 165 -29.05 8.69 -5.24
C GLY A 165 -30.50 8.24 -5.38
N LEU A 166 -31.22 8.07 -4.27
CA LEU A 166 -32.64 7.70 -4.37
C LEU A 166 -33.52 8.80 -5.01
N SER A 167 -33.01 10.02 -5.28
CA SER A 167 -33.89 11.15 -5.66
C SER A 167 -33.27 12.32 -6.46
N ASP A 168 -32.07 12.24 -7.05
CA ASP A 168 -31.53 13.39 -7.84
C ASP A 168 -31.63 13.14 -9.37
N PRO A 169 -32.70 13.58 -10.06
CA PRO A 169 -32.86 13.42 -11.50
C PRO A 169 -31.89 14.27 -12.34
N ASN A 170 -31.16 15.22 -11.74
CA ASN A 170 -30.22 16.10 -12.42
C ASN A 170 -28.75 15.78 -12.11
N TRP A 171 -28.46 14.65 -11.44
CA TRP A 171 -27.11 14.27 -11.03
C TRP A 171 -26.07 14.24 -12.17
N GLN A 172 -26.50 14.00 -13.42
CA GLN A 172 -25.66 13.97 -14.64
C GLN A 172 -25.32 15.37 -15.18
N LYS A 173 -26.15 16.36 -14.84
CA LYS A 173 -26.06 17.77 -15.23
C LYS A 173 -25.56 18.66 -14.09
N ASP A 174 -25.26 18.07 -12.93
CA ASP A 174 -24.73 18.79 -11.79
C ASP A 174 -23.46 19.57 -12.24
N PRO A 175 -23.41 20.90 -12.13
CA PRO A 175 -22.25 21.70 -12.51
C PRO A 175 -21.00 21.36 -11.68
N ARG A 176 -21.15 20.59 -10.59
CA ARG A 176 -20.07 20.00 -9.79
C ARG A 176 -19.56 18.67 -10.34
N LYS A 177 -20.05 18.20 -11.50
CA LYS A 177 -19.50 17.07 -12.25
C LYS A 177 -18.03 17.36 -12.51
N HIS A 178 -17.19 16.81 -11.66
CA HIS A 178 -15.87 17.38 -11.47
C HIS A 178 -14.99 16.91 -12.63
N PRO A 179 -14.40 17.82 -13.42
CA PRO A 179 -13.38 17.44 -14.40
C PRO A 179 -12.11 16.86 -13.74
N ASN A 180 -12.03 16.89 -12.39
CA ASN A 180 -10.83 16.59 -11.61
C ASN A 180 -11.16 15.64 -10.45
N CYS A 181 -11.74 14.49 -10.78
CA CYS A 181 -11.80 13.37 -9.84
C CYS A 181 -10.37 12.99 -9.43
N VAL A 182 -10.13 12.81 -8.13
CA VAL A 182 -8.79 12.43 -7.64
C VAL A 182 -8.77 10.95 -7.31
N ARG A 183 -7.57 10.36 -7.27
CA ARG A 183 -7.44 8.93 -6.98
C ARG A 183 -7.56 8.68 -5.47
N PRO A 184 -8.48 7.81 -5.01
CA PRO A 184 -8.60 7.40 -3.61
C PRO A 184 -7.40 6.61 -3.10
N ASN A 185 -7.42 6.32 -1.80
CA ASN A 185 -6.36 5.59 -1.11
C ASN A 185 -6.60 4.08 -1.10
N ARG A 186 -7.73 3.58 -1.62
CA ARG A 186 -8.04 2.15 -1.64
C ARG A 186 -8.82 1.82 -2.89
N SER A 187 -8.77 0.56 -3.30
CA SER A 187 -9.68 0.04 -4.31
C SER A 187 -11.11 0.26 -3.85
N ASN A 188 -12.00 0.45 -4.82
CA ASN A 188 -13.44 0.50 -4.58
C ASN A 188 -13.84 1.62 -3.62
N GLN A 189 -13.07 2.71 -3.58
CA GLN A 189 -13.32 3.85 -2.71
C GLN A 189 -13.72 5.11 -3.52
N LEU A 190 -14.59 5.94 -2.96
CA LEU A 190 -14.78 7.31 -3.46
C LEU A 190 -13.61 8.19 -3.05
N CYS A 191 -13.12 9.01 -3.98
CA CYS A 191 -12.19 10.08 -3.65
C CYS A 191 -12.82 11.08 -2.68
N ARG A 192 -12.02 11.86 -1.96
CA ARG A 192 -12.55 12.80 -0.94
C ARG A 192 -13.62 13.75 -1.48
N ARG A 193 -13.45 14.24 -2.72
CA ARG A 193 -14.44 15.13 -3.37
C ARG A 193 -15.75 14.39 -3.67
N CYS A 194 -15.67 13.19 -4.24
CA CYS A 194 -16.84 12.37 -4.51
C CYS A 194 -17.52 11.89 -3.23
N TYR A 195 -16.76 11.61 -2.17
CA TYR A 195 -17.28 11.28 -0.84
C TYR A 195 -18.10 12.41 -0.26
N SER A 196 -17.55 13.64 -0.21
CA SER A 196 -18.27 14.81 0.33
C SER A 196 -19.57 15.09 -0.39
N ARG A 197 -19.64 14.81 -1.70
CA ARG A 197 -20.92 14.84 -2.44
C ARG A 197 -21.83 13.70 -2.01
N MET A 198 -21.32 12.47 -2.05
CA MET A 198 -22.14 11.28 -1.89
C MET A 198 -22.76 11.16 -0.50
N VAL A 199 -22.08 11.65 0.54
CA VAL A 199 -22.61 11.65 1.91
C VAL A 199 -23.82 12.59 2.08
N GLU A 200 -23.94 13.62 1.24
CA GLU A 200 -25.10 14.53 1.21
C GLU A 200 -26.31 13.90 0.49
N ILE A 201 -26.11 12.81 -0.24
CA ILE A 201 -27.17 12.12 -0.98
C ILE A 201 -27.85 11.08 -0.07
N SER A 202 -29.17 11.06 -0.09
CA SER A 202 -29.98 10.07 0.63
C SER A 202 -29.60 8.64 0.21
N GLY A 203 -29.28 7.78 1.19
CA GLY A 203 -28.90 6.39 0.96
C GLY A 203 -27.39 6.13 0.89
N PHE A 204 -26.53 7.10 1.21
CA PHE A 204 -25.07 6.90 1.20
C PHE A 204 -24.60 5.64 1.95
N GLY A 205 -25.02 5.46 3.21
CA GLY A 205 -24.66 4.30 4.05
C GLY A 205 -25.14 2.95 3.52
N VAL A 206 -26.12 2.95 2.59
CA VAL A 206 -26.62 1.74 1.91
C VAL A 206 -25.60 1.23 0.89
N TYR A 207 -24.85 2.13 0.26
CA TYR A 207 -23.93 1.78 -0.83
C TYR A 207 -22.47 1.81 -0.39
N PHE A 208 -22.11 2.71 0.52
CA PHE A 208 -20.75 2.94 0.97
C PHE A 208 -20.62 2.80 2.49
N CYS A 209 -19.45 2.37 2.94
CA CYS A 209 -19.09 2.48 4.36
C CYS A 209 -18.86 3.94 4.73
N GLU A 210 -19.57 4.44 5.74
CA GLU A 210 -19.51 5.85 6.16
C GLU A 210 -18.09 6.28 6.58
N ASN A 211 -17.37 5.39 7.27
CA ASN A 211 -16.03 5.69 7.79
C ASN A 211 -14.92 5.61 6.73
N SER A 212 -15.12 4.83 5.67
CA SER A 212 -14.05 4.51 4.72
C SER A 212 -14.37 4.88 3.28
N SER A 213 -15.56 5.41 2.99
CA SER A 213 -16.05 5.74 1.65
C SER A 213 -15.92 4.60 0.63
N THR A 214 -15.80 3.36 1.12
CA THR A 214 -15.59 2.15 0.32
C THR A 214 -16.93 1.56 -0.06
N LEU A 215 -17.10 1.20 -1.33
CA LEU A 215 -18.29 0.54 -1.84
C LEU A 215 -18.45 -0.82 -1.14
N HIS A 216 -19.65 -1.07 -0.61
CA HIS A 216 -19.98 -2.35 0.01
C HIS A 216 -19.89 -3.49 -1.00
N GLU A 217 -19.50 -4.67 -0.53
CA GLU A 217 -19.21 -5.83 -1.38
C GLU A 217 -20.39 -6.23 -2.27
N ARG A 218 -21.63 -6.12 -1.78
CA ARG A 218 -22.84 -6.40 -2.56
C ARG A 218 -23.05 -5.52 -3.81
N TRP A 219 -22.30 -4.42 -3.92
CA TRP A 219 -22.39 -3.46 -5.03
C TRP A 219 -21.10 -3.42 -5.87
N ARG A 220 -20.12 -4.26 -5.56
CA ARG A 220 -18.92 -4.45 -6.38
C ARG A 220 -19.23 -5.43 -7.52
#